data_AF-A0A8T6TLU4-F1
#
_entry.id   AF-A0A8T6TLU4-F1
#
_cell.length_a   1.000
_cell.length_b   1.000
_cell.length_c   1.000
_cell.angle_alpha   90.00
_cell.angle_beta   90.00
_cell.angle_gamma   90.00
#
_symmetry.space_group_name_H-M   'P 1'
#
loop_
_entity.id
_entity.type
_entity.pdbx_description
1 polymer ?
#
loop_
_entity_poly.entity_id
_entity_poly.type
_entity_poly.pdbx_seq_one_letter_code
_entity_poly.pdbx_strand_id
1 'polypeptide(L)' 'ISHANLSGYGDWQSWDSSTGDSQEISVSQLMAMGDSPYNFVQWRAKDIAGNGYTTSPHYRVRVDATPIS' A
#
# COMPACT_ATOMS: atom_id res chain seq x y z
N ILE A 1 -0.12 21.89 10.55
CA ILE A 1 -1.39 21.17 10.35
C ILE A 1 -1.80 21.34 8.88
N SER A 2 -1.55 20.34 8.04
CA SER A 2 -1.92 20.36 6.62
C SER A 2 -3.04 19.35 6.37
N HIS A 3 -4.19 19.89 5.99
CA HIS A 3 -5.35 19.13 5.54
C HIS A 3 -5.05 18.59 4.13
N ALA A 4 -5.22 17.28 3.92
CA ALA A 4 -5.10 16.52 2.66
C ALA A 4 -3.75 15.82 2.29
N ASN A 5 -2.78 15.69 3.20
CA ASN A 5 -1.63 14.78 3.01
C ASN A 5 -1.40 13.93 4.26
N LEU A 6 -1.63 12.61 4.16
CA LEU A 6 -1.25 11.61 5.16
C LEU A 6 0.28 11.53 5.20
N SER A 7 0.90 12.37 6.02
CA SER A 7 2.35 12.62 6.10
C SER A 7 3.21 11.45 6.65
N GLY A 8 2.73 10.21 6.55
CA GLY A 8 3.38 9.02 7.12
C GLY A 8 3.57 7.84 6.17
N TYR A 9 3.08 7.91 4.93
CA TYR A 9 3.35 6.89 3.91
C TYR A 9 4.66 7.20 3.17
N GLY A 10 5.37 6.14 2.78
CA GLY A 10 6.45 6.24 1.80
C GLY A 10 5.92 6.37 0.37
N ASP A 11 6.83 6.37 -0.61
CA ASP A 11 6.49 6.42 -2.02
C ASP A 11 5.67 5.21 -2.46
N TRP A 12 4.79 5.41 -3.44
CA TRP A 12 4.04 4.33 -4.07
C TRP A 12 4.99 3.39 -4.81
N GLN A 13 4.97 2.11 -4.44
CA GLN A 13 5.70 1.08 -5.16
C GLN A 13 4.89 0.60 -6.37
N SER A 14 5.51 0.65 -7.55
CA SER A 14 4.91 0.16 -8.79
C SER A 14 4.88 -1.36 -8.80
N TRP A 15 3.76 -1.92 -9.25
CA TRP A 15 3.64 -3.33 -9.56
C TRP A 15 4.00 -3.56 -11.03
N ASP A 16 5.03 -4.35 -11.28
CA ASP A 16 5.55 -4.64 -12.63
C ASP A 16 4.93 -5.90 -13.25
N SER A 17 3.60 -6.07 -13.12
CA SER A 17 2.90 -6.99 -14.01
C SER A 17 2.15 -6.19 -15.07
N SER A 18 2.31 -6.60 -16.32
CA SER A 18 1.53 -6.15 -17.47
C SER A 18 0.09 -5.87 -17.09
N THR A 19 -0.40 -4.69 -17.48
CA THR A 19 -1.81 -4.28 -17.41
C THR A 19 -2.74 -5.47 -17.66
N GLY A 20 -3.51 -5.86 -16.64
CA GLY A 20 -4.50 -6.93 -16.75
C GLY A 20 -5.86 -6.32 -17.11
N ASP A 21 -6.48 -6.80 -18.19
CA ASP A 21 -7.91 -6.61 -18.44
C ASP A 21 -8.64 -7.83 -17.86
N SER A 22 -8.91 -7.77 -16.55
CA SER A 22 -9.53 -8.85 -15.81
C SER A 22 -10.52 -8.28 -14.80
N GLN A 23 -11.56 -9.05 -14.50
CA GLN A 23 -12.52 -8.71 -13.45
C GLN A 23 -11.86 -8.76 -12.04
N GLU A 24 -10.74 -9.49 -11.93
CA GLU A 24 -9.96 -9.59 -10.69
C GLU A 24 -8.46 -9.68 -11.01
N ILE A 25 -7.64 -8.98 -10.23
CA ILE A 25 -6.17 -8.99 -10.32
C ILE A 25 -5.64 -9.30 -8.93
N SER A 26 -4.78 -10.32 -8.83
CA SER A 26 -4.08 -10.66 -7.59
C SER A 26 -2.64 -10.13 -7.63
N VAL A 27 -2.26 -9.39 -6.59
CA VAL A 27 -0.99 -8.67 -6.48
C VAL A 27 -0.31 -9.04 -5.17
N SER A 28 1.02 -9.21 -5.16
CA SER A 28 1.79 -9.60 -3.97
C SER A 28 3.12 -8.88 -3.88
N GLN A 29 3.27 -7.94 -2.95
CA GLN A 29 4.48 -7.13 -2.80
C GLN A 29 5.23 -7.48 -1.51
N LEU A 30 6.55 -7.65 -1.62
CA LEU A 30 7.43 -7.72 -0.45
C LEU A 30 7.73 -6.29 0.03
N MET A 31 7.43 -6.02 1.30
CA MET A 31 7.62 -4.71 1.93
C MET A 31 8.46 -4.85 3.19
N ALA A 32 9.48 -3.99 3.35
CA ALA A 32 10.20 -3.85 4.60
C ALA A 32 9.37 -2.99 5.57
N MET A 33 9.19 -3.46 6.80
CA MET A 33 8.46 -2.75 7.85
C MET A 33 9.33 -2.59 9.10
N GLY A 34 9.24 -1.43 9.73
CA GLY A 34 9.91 -1.20 11.01
C GLY A 34 9.12 -1.78 12.18
N ASP A 35 9.84 -2.07 13.26
CA ASP A 35 9.24 -2.40 14.57
C ASP A 35 8.39 -1.23 15.05
N SER A 36 7.07 -1.40 15.01
CA SER A 36 6.12 -0.32 15.24
C SER A 36 4.68 -0.83 15.28
N PRO A 37 3.84 -0.29 16.18
CA PRO A 37 2.40 -0.51 16.15
C PRO A 37 1.69 0.28 15.03
N TYR A 38 2.41 1.09 14.27
CA TYR A 38 1.90 2.05 13.28
C TYR A 38 2.53 1.87 11.89
N ASN A 39 2.52 0.65 11.35
CA ASN A 39 2.74 0.46 9.91
C ASN A 39 1.39 0.43 9.19
N PHE A 40 1.34 0.97 7.98
CA PHE A 40 0.13 0.95 7.17
C PHE A 40 0.44 0.61 5.71
N VAL A 41 -0.47 -0.14 5.10
CA VAL A 41 -0.47 -0.48 3.68
C VAL A 41 -1.72 0.09 3.05
N GLN A 42 -1.57 0.69 1.87
CA GLN A 42 -2.67 1.12 1.04
C GLN A 42 -2.41 0.66 -0.39
N TRP A 43 -3.45 0.22 -1.08
CA TRP A 43 -3.41 -0.10 -2.49
C TRP A 43 -4.04 1.01 -3.30
N ARG A 44 -3.55 1.22 -4.52
CA ARG A 44 -4.21 2.06 -5.51
C ARG A 44 -4.19 1.37 -6.86
N ALA A 45 -5.28 1.51 -7.62
CA ALA A 45 -5.39 1.02 -8.97
C ALA A 45 -6.07 2.07 -9.84
N LYS A 46 -5.81 2.02 -11.14
CA LYS A 46 -6.53 2.80 -12.15
C LYS A 46 -6.89 1.86 -13.29
N ASP A 47 -8.03 2.09 -13.92
CA ASP A 47 -8.36 1.41 -15.16
C ASP A 47 -7.50 1.93 -16.32
N ILE A 48 -7.46 1.16 -17.41
CA ILE A 48 -6.73 1.51 -18.62
C ILE A 48 -7.36 2.68 -19.39
N ALA A 49 -8.66 2.95 -19.18
CA ALA A 49 -9.36 4.08 -19.80
C ALA A 49 -8.96 5.44 -19.19
N GLY A 50 -8.26 5.44 -18.05
CA GLY A 50 -7.58 6.61 -17.53
C GLY A 50 -8.42 7.47 -16.58
N ASN A 51 -9.42 6.91 -15.91
CA ASN A 51 -10.30 7.65 -14.99
C ASN A 51 -9.63 8.08 -13.65
N GLY A 52 -8.30 8.03 -13.58
CA GLY A 52 -7.53 8.32 -12.37
C GLY A 52 -7.38 7.12 -11.43
N TYR A 53 -6.70 7.33 -10.30
CA TYR A 53 -6.47 6.28 -9.30
C TYR A 53 -7.58 6.24 -8.26
N THR A 54 -8.07 5.04 -7.99
CA THR A 54 -8.89 4.73 -6.82
C THR A 54 -8.03 4.04 -5.77
N THR A 55 -8.22 4.40 -4.50
CA THR A 55 -7.46 3.85 -3.36
C THR A 55 -8.29 2.92 -2.50
N SER A 56 -7.67 1.89 -1.94
CA SER A 56 -8.27 1.08 -0.87
C SER A 56 -8.37 1.85 0.45
N PRO A 57 -9.08 1.32 1.46
CA PRO A 57 -8.87 1.71 2.85
C PRO A 57 -7.41 1.50 3.30
N HIS A 58 -7.05 2.09 4.44
CA HIS A 58 -5.76 1.88 5.08
C HIS A 58 -5.76 0.59 5.89
N TYR A 59 -4.81 -0.32 5.63
CA TYR A 59 -4.64 -1.55 6.37
C TYR A 59 -3.47 -1.40 7.35
N ARG A 60 -3.74 -1.50 8.65
CA ARG A 60 -2.70 -1.39 9.68
C ARG A 60 -2.01 -2.73 9.89
N VAL A 61 -0.68 -2.73 9.85
CA VAL A 61 0.17 -3.86 10.22
C VAL A 61 0.95 -3.47 11.48
N ARG A 62 0.91 -4.33 12.50
CA ARG A 62 1.69 -4.15 13.72
C ARG A 62 2.88 -5.09 13.66
N VAL A 63 4.07 -4.56 13.89
CA VAL A 63 5.30 -5.34 13.99
C VAL A 63 5.83 -5.15 15.40
N ASP A 64 6.11 -6.27 16.07
CA ASP A 64 6.85 -6.34 17.32
C ASP A 64 8.06 -7.23 17.06
N ALA A 65 9.24 -6.63 16.97
CA ALA A 65 10.49 -7.33 16.71
C ALA A 65 11.31 -7.55 17.99
N THR A 66 10.71 -7.37 19.17
CA THR A 66 11.38 -7.55 20.46
C THR A 66 11.87 -9.00 20.59
N PRO A 67 13.18 -9.24 20.80
CA PRO A 67 13.69 -10.58 21.02
C PRO A 67 13.08 -11.21 22.28
N ILE A 68 12.73 -12.48 22.20
CA ILE A 68 12.43 -13.26 23.41
C ILE A 68 13.75 -13.55 24.14
N SER A 69 13.85 -13.11 25.39
CA SER A 69 14.97 -13.37 26.29
C SER A 69 14.81 -14.69 27.03
#